data_AF-A0A511YAB7-F1
#
_entry.id   AF-A0A511YAB7-F1
#
_cell.length_a   1.000
_cell.length_b   1.000
_cell.length_c   1.000
_cell.angle_alpha   90.00
_cell.angle_beta   90.00
_cell.angle_gamma   90.00
#
_symmetry.space_group_name_H-M   'P 1'
#
loop_
_entity.id
_entity.type
_entity.pdbx_description
1 polymer ?
#
loop_
_entity_poly.entity_id
_entity_poly.type
_entity_poly.pdbx_seq_one_letter_code
_entity_poly.pdbx_strand_id
1 'polypeptide(L)'
;MTQTEIISKFTDKKIIGIVHDYYKNRLTINFDNNLNIIFEDCVLAFDSGVIKQIISFISFSGTLGMTLELKSMGLDPEKYNFIIFSKDITDYENKSELKIAYKKVKIY
;
A
#
# COMPACT_ATOMS: atom_id res chain seq x y z
N MET A 1 -13.28 2.75 -8.43
CA MET A 1 -12.02 3.25 -9.00
C MET A 1 -11.23 2.06 -9.49
N THR A 2 -10.59 2.19 -10.63
CA THR A 2 -9.87 1.11 -11.31
C THR A 2 -8.40 1.08 -10.88
N GLN A 3 -7.80 -0.11 -10.94
CA GLN A 3 -6.36 -0.29 -10.66
C GLN A 3 -5.49 0.60 -11.57
N THR A 4 -5.90 0.77 -12.82
CA THR A 4 -5.23 1.60 -13.82
C THR A 4 -5.15 3.08 -13.42
N GLU A 5 -6.18 3.63 -12.79
CA GLU A 5 -6.19 5.02 -12.32
C GLU A 5 -5.20 5.25 -11.17
N ILE A 6 -5.05 4.28 -10.27
CA ILE A 6 -4.09 4.36 -9.17
C ILE A 6 -2.67 4.28 -9.72
N ILE A 7 -2.39 3.35 -10.64
CA ILE A 7 -1.07 3.22 -11.28
C ILE A 7 -0.69 4.54 -11.95
N SER A 8 -1.55 5.08 -12.82
CA SER A 8 -1.22 6.29 -13.58
C SER A 8 -1.05 7.55 -12.70
N LYS A 9 -1.76 7.63 -11.58
CA LYS A 9 -1.68 8.78 -10.66
C LYS A 9 -0.48 8.74 -9.72
N PHE A 10 -0.08 7.56 -9.26
CA PHE A 10 0.88 7.41 -8.15
C PHE A 10 2.23 6.82 -8.54
N THR A 11 2.38 6.25 -9.73
CA THR A 11 3.72 5.96 -10.27
C THR A 11 4.49 7.28 -10.45
N ASP A 12 5.79 7.23 -10.21
CA ASP A 12 6.75 8.33 -10.19
C ASP A 12 6.42 9.44 -9.17
N LYS A 13 5.56 9.14 -8.18
CA LYS A 13 5.31 10.03 -7.04
C LYS A 13 6.17 9.68 -5.86
N LYS A 14 6.59 10.69 -5.12
CA LYS A 14 7.38 10.52 -3.90
C LYS A 14 6.45 10.38 -2.70
N ILE A 15 6.58 9.32 -1.92
CA ILE A 15 5.88 9.21 -0.64
C ILE A 15 6.54 10.17 0.36
N ILE A 16 5.78 11.11 0.91
CA ILE A 16 6.26 12.08 1.90
C ILE A 16 5.87 11.70 3.34
N GLY A 17 4.84 10.88 3.51
CA GLY A 17 4.43 10.42 4.82
C GLY A 17 3.35 9.35 4.76
N ILE A 18 3.31 8.52 5.81
CA ILE A 18 2.32 7.47 6.01
C ILE A 18 1.73 7.67 7.39
N VAL A 19 0.41 7.72 7.49
CA VAL A 19 -0.33 7.88 8.74
C VAL A 19 -1.27 6.70 8.91
N HIS A 20 -1.06 5.92 9.98
CA HIS A 20 -1.91 4.80 10.33
C HIS A 20 -2.81 5.14 11.52
N ASP A 21 -4.12 5.13 11.28
CA ASP A 21 -5.17 5.31 12.28
C ASP A 21 -5.77 3.94 12.61
N TYR A 22 -5.17 3.26 13.59
CA TYR A 22 -5.55 1.90 14.01
C TYR A 22 -6.97 1.83 14.58
N TYR A 23 -7.48 2.90 15.18
CA TYR A 23 -8.85 2.92 15.70
C TYR A 23 -9.90 2.89 14.59
N LYS A 24 -9.58 3.49 13.43
CA LYS A 24 -10.46 3.52 12.26
C LYS A 24 -10.09 2.50 11.19
N ASN A 25 -9.08 1.64 11.46
CA ASN A 25 -8.48 0.76 10.46
C ASN A 25 -8.22 1.49 9.15
N ARG A 26 -7.50 2.62 9.22
CA ARG A 26 -7.33 3.51 8.07
C ARG A 26 -5.87 3.88 7.89
N LEU A 27 -5.37 3.71 6.68
CA LEU A 27 -4.01 4.12 6.30
C LEU A 27 -4.09 5.25 5.28
N THR A 28 -3.39 6.35 5.53
CA THR A 28 -3.25 7.46 4.58
C THR A 28 -1.81 7.53 4.10
N ILE A 29 -1.59 7.53 2.79
CA ILE A 29 -0.28 7.84 2.19
C ILE A 29 -0.37 9.22 1.57
N ASN A 30 0.55 10.08 1.96
CA ASN A 30 0.72 11.42 1.39
C ASN A 30 1.87 11.35 0.38
N PHE A 31 1.63 11.91 -0.80
CA PHE A 31 2.61 12.04 -1.87
C PHE A 31 3.04 13.50 -2.05
N ASP A 32 4.12 13.71 -2.79
CA ASP A 32 4.45 15.03 -3.31
C ASP A 32 3.31 15.59 -4.19
N ASN A 33 3.13 16.91 -4.18
CA ASN A 33 2.03 17.63 -4.85
C ASN A 33 0.65 17.54 -4.19
N ASN A 34 0.59 17.38 -2.85
CA ASN A 34 -0.66 17.35 -2.06
C ASN A 34 -1.65 16.23 -2.43
N LEU A 35 -1.22 15.25 -3.22
CA LEU A 35 -2.00 14.05 -3.51
C LEU A 35 -1.98 13.14 -2.29
N ASN A 36 -3.12 12.57 -1.96
CA ASN A 36 -3.18 11.51 -0.96
C ASN A 36 -4.08 10.36 -1.39
N ILE A 37 -3.75 9.18 -0.88
CA ILE A 37 -4.58 7.98 -1.02
C ILE A 37 -4.89 7.46 0.37
N ILE A 38 -6.16 7.11 0.57
CA ILE A 38 -6.69 6.62 1.82
C ILE A 38 -7.21 5.20 1.60
N PHE A 39 -6.69 4.27 2.39
CA PHE A 39 -7.16 2.89 2.48
C PHE A 39 -8.04 2.74 3.71
N GLU A 40 -9.29 2.34 3.51
CA GLU A 40 -10.26 2.06 4.57
C GLU A 40 -10.37 0.55 4.80
N ASP A 41 -10.66 0.18 6.05
CA ASP A 41 -10.58 -1.19 6.54
C ASP A 41 -9.20 -1.82 6.24
N CYS A 42 -8.15 -1.00 6.39
CA CYS A 42 -6.77 -1.40 6.33
C CYS A 42 -6.42 -2.16 7.61
N VAL A 43 -6.33 -3.49 7.49
CA VAL A 43 -6.04 -4.38 8.61
C VAL A 43 -4.57 -4.75 8.69
N LEU A 44 -3.82 -4.53 7.62
CA LEU A 44 -2.42 -4.92 7.52
C LEU A 44 -1.67 -3.93 6.64
N ALA A 45 -0.55 -3.39 7.17
CA ALA A 45 0.37 -2.54 6.44
C ALA A 45 1.81 -2.85 6.88
N PHE A 46 2.65 -3.23 5.93
CA PHE A 46 4.08 -3.45 6.15
C PHE A 46 4.89 -2.45 5.35
N ASP A 47 5.68 -1.64 6.04
CA ASP A 47 6.60 -0.66 5.46
C ASP A 47 8.05 -1.14 5.66
N SER A 48 8.78 -1.32 4.56
CA SER A 48 10.21 -1.64 4.57
C SER A 48 11.11 -0.44 4.24
N GLY A 49 10.58 0.79 4.32
CA GLY A 49 11.33 2.03 4.16
C GLY A 49 10.94 2.87 2.94
N VAL A 50 9.67 2.91 2.55
CA VAL A 50 9.24 3.67 1.34
C VAL A 50 9.15 5.17 1.54
N ILE A 51 9.18 5.66 2.77
CA ILE A 51 9.10 7.10 3.05
C ILE A 51 10.30 7.80 2.40
N LYS A 52 10.04 8.89 1.69
CA LYS A 52 10.98 9.66 0.83
C LYS A 52 11.45 8.93 -0.43
N GLN A 53 10.91 7.76 -0.77
CA GLN A 53 11.20 7.09 -2.04
C GLN A 53 10.21 7.52 -3.13
N ILE A 54 10.68 7.51 -4.39
CA ILE A 54 9.83 7.64 -5.58
C ILE A 54 9.34 6.24 -5.95
N ILE A 55 8.03 6.08 -6.13
CA ILE A 55 7.43 4.80 -6.46
C ILE A 55 7.60 4.55 -7.96
N SER A 56 8.33 3.51 -8.34
CA SER A 56 8.46 3.09 -9.75
C SER A 56 7.52 1.95 -10.11
N PHE A 57 6.96 1.26 -9.12
CA PHE A 57 6.14 0.07 -9.33
C PHE A 57 4.97 0.00 -8.35
N ILE A 58 3.80 -0.35 -8.87
CA ILE A 58 2.58 -0.60 -8.10
C ILE A 58 1.98 -1.94 -8.56
N SER A 59 1.71 -2.83 -7.61
CA SER A 59 1.00 -4.10 -7.87
C SER A 59 -0.25 -4.22 -7.02
N PHE A 60 -1.27 -4.88 -7.56
CA PHE A 60 -2.50 -5.24 -6.84
C PHE A 60 -2.56 -6.72 -6.45
N SER A 61 -1.48 -7.47 -6.73
CA SER A 61 -1.35 -8.84 -6.26
C SER A 61 -0.83 -8.86 -4.83
N GLY A 62 -1.53 -9.56 -3.94
CA GLY A 62 -1.00 -9.87 -2.60
C GLY A 62 0.20 -10.81 -2.68
N THR A 63 0.95 -10.89 -1.59
CA THR A 63 2.01 -11.90 -1.43
C THR A 63 1.49 -13.08 -0.60
N LEU A 64 2.11 -14.25 -0.73
CA LEU A 64 1.81 -15.39 0.16
C LEU A 64 1.97 -15.00 1.64
N GLY A 65 2.98 -14.20 1.97
CA GLY A 65 3.19 -13.71 3.33
C GLY A 65 2.02 -12.89 3.87
N MET A 66 1.42 -12.01 3.05
CA MET A 66 0.23 -11.25 3.45
C MET A 66 -0.97 -12.17 3.70
N THR A 67 -1.17 -13.17 2.85
CA THR A 67 -2.25 -14.16 3.03
C THR A 67 -2.08 -14.95 4.32
N LEU A 68 -0.86 -15.37 4.64
CA LEU A 68 -0.55 -16.09 5.88
C LEU A 68 -0.77 -15.21 7.11
N GLU A 69 -0.37 -13.94 7.05
CA GLU A 69 -0.56 -12.98 8.14
C GLU A 69 -2.04 -12.69 8.40
N LEU A 70 -2.85 -12.48 7.35
CA LEU A 70 -4.29 -12.33 7.52
C LEU A 70 -4.92 -13.55 8.19
N LYS A 71 -4.49 -14.76 7.80
CA LYS A 71 -4.97 -16.01 8.43
C LYS A 71 -4.53 -16.12 9.89
N SER A 72 -3.30 -15.72 10.25
CA SER A 72 -2.83 -15.74 11.65
C SER A 72 -3.63 -14.79 12.54
N MET A 73 -4.14 -13.70 11.97
CA MET A 73 -5.07 -12.75 12.61
C MET A 73 -6.53 -13.25 12.66
N GLY A 74 -6.83 -14.45 12.15
CA GLY A 74 -8.19 -14.99 12.06
C GLY A 74 -9.07 -14.31 10.99
N LEU A 75 -8.45 -13.63 10.03
CA LEU A 75 -9.13 -12.96 8.92
C LEU A 75 -9.11 -13.81 7.66
N ASP A 76 -10.18 -13.71 6.86
CA ASP A 76 -10.29 -14.36 5.56
C ASP A 76 -9.62 -13.50 4.46
N PRO A 77 -8.50 -13.95 3.86
CA PRO A 77 -7.77 -13.17 2.86
C PRO A 77 -8.59 -12.84 1.61
N GLU A 78 -9.58 -13.66 1.25
CA GLU A 78 -10.42 -13.42 0.06
C GLU A 78 -11.34 -12.20 0.22
N LYS A 79 -11.49 -11.69 1.43
CA LYS A 79 -12.29 -10.49 1.75
C LYS A 79 -11.50 -9.19 1.64
N TYR A 80 -10.23 -9.24 1.25
CA TYR A 80 -9.35 -8.08 1.17
C TYR A 80 -8.73 -7.93 -0.21
N ASN A 81 -8.58 -6.67 -0.61
CA ASN A 81 -7.74 -6.27 -1.72
C ASN A 81 -6.31 -6.08 -1.23
N PHE A 82 -5.36 -6.21 -2.15
CA PHE A 82 -3.95 -5.98 -1.89
C PHE A 82 -3.41 -4.86 -2.76
N ILE A 83 -2.46 -4.11 -2.23
CA ILE A 83 -1.65 -3.20 -3.02
C ILE A 83 -0.23 -3.17 -2.47
N ILE A 84 0.73 -3.06 -3.37
CA ILE A 84 2.15 -2.94 -3.08
C ILE A 84 2.66 -1.69 -3.80
N PHE A 85 3.19 -0.73 -3.06
CA PHE A 85 3.99 0.36 -3.59
C PHE A 85 5.46 -0.01 -3.44
N SER A 86 6.25 0.11 -4.51
CA SER A 86 7.69 -0.16 -4.46
C SER A 86 8.50 0.90 -5.18
N LYS A 87 9.69 1.19 -4.62
CA LYS A 87 10.73 1.96 -5.30
C LYS A 87 11.39 1.17 -6.44
N ASP A 88 11.55 -0.14 -6.30
CA ASP A 88 12.25 -0.99 -7.26
C ASP A 88 11.77 -2.46 -7.17
N ILE A 89 11.78 -3.16 -8.30
CA ILE A 89 11.48 -4.60 -8.40
C ILE A 89 12.72 -5.47 -8.57
N THR A 90 13.87 -4.88 -8.90
CA THR A 90 15.11 -5.56 -9.26
C THR A 90 16.12 -5.62 -8.13
N ASP A 91 16.14 -4.62 -7.25
CA ASP A 91 16.99 -4.61 -6.05
C ASP A 91 16.29 -5.29 -4.87
N TYR A 92 16.48 -6.60 -4.76
CA TYR A 92 15.92 -7.41 -3.67
C TYR A 92 16.59 -7.14 -2.31
N GLU A 93 17.83 -6.65 -2.29
CA GLU A 93 18.58 -6.41 -1.05
C GLU A 93 18.20 -5.07 -0.41
N ASN A 94 17.89 -4.05 -1.23
CA ASN A 94 17.46 -2.73 -0.76
C ASN A 94 15.99 -2.43 -1.06
N LYS A 95 15.16 -3.48 -1.11
CA LYS A 95 13.75 -3.37 -1.52
C LYS A 95 12.95 -2.49 -0.53
N SER A 96 12.60 -1.29 -0.99
CA SER A 96 11.74 -0.36 -0.25
C SER A 96 10.31 -0.52 -0.74
N GLU A 97 9.48 -1.19 0.05
CA GLU A 97 8.09 -1.53 -0.28
C GLU A 97 7.10 -1.17 0.84
N LEU A 98 5.89 -0.85 0.44
CA LEU A 98 4.73 -0.72 1.31
C LEU A 98 3.65 -1.66 0.82
N LYS A 99 3.34 -2.65 1.63
CA LYS A 99 2.36 -3.71 1.34
C LYS A 99 1.13 -3.51 2.19
N ILE A 100 -0.04 -3.45 1.58
CA ILE A 100 -1.28 -3.08 2.27
C ILE A 100 -2.39 -4.06 1.92
N ALA A 101 -3.11 -4.55 2.94
CA ALA A 101 -4.38 -5.25 2.78
C ALA A 101 -5.53 -4.34 3.23
N TYR A 102 -6.50 -4.11 2.34
CA TYR A 102 -7.56 -3.11 2.52
C TYR A 102 -8.88 -3.57 1.90
N LYS A 103 -10.00 -2.91 2.22
CA LYS A 103 -11.28 -3.17 1.52
C LYS A 103 -11.65 -2.06 0.55
N LYS A 104 -11.43 -0.80 0.91
CA LYS A 104 -11.79 0.35 0.07
C LYS A 104 -10.63 1.33 -0.06
N VAL A 105 -10.61 2.05 -1.17
CA VAL A 105 -9.57 3.03 -1.48
C VAL A 105 -10.20 4.32 -2.02
N LYS A 106 -9.70 5.46 -1.55
CA LYS A 106 -10.11 6.82 -1.96
C LYS A 106 -8.88 7.65 -2.29
N ILE A 107 -8.97 8.53 -3.28
CA ILE A 107 -7.92 9.49 -3.66
C ILE A 107 -8.45 10.90 -3.43
N TYR A 108 -7.60 11.79 -2.92
CA TYR A 108 -7.86 13.22 -2.82
C TYR A 108 -6.70 14.01 -3.43
#